data_AF-A0A1J5EF79-F1
#
_entry.id   AF-A0A1J5EF79-F1
#
_cell.length_a   1.000
_cell.length_b   1.000
_cell.length_c   1.000
_cell.angle_alpha   90.00
_cell.angle_beta   90.00
_cell.angle_gamma   90.00
#
_symmetry.space_group_name_H-M   'P 1'
#
loop_
_entity.id
_entity.type
_entity.pdbx_description
1 polymer ?
#
loop_
_entity_poly.entity_id
_entity_poly.type
_entity_poly.pdbx_seq_one_letter_code
_entity_poly.pdbx_strand_id
1 'polypeptide(L)'
;MVCFLKLPDFYTINTPVGKYNPDFGMVLKRRKIRDKTSSEYYFVIETKGTNDINDRKALTENEIYRIKCAMKHFDALGIESKVNYIASVKEFETFKSKI
;
A
#
# COMPACT_ATOMS: atom_id res chain seq x y z
N MET A 1 15.53 4.53 -2.86
CA MET A 1 14.18 5.11 -2.68
C MET A 1 14.18 6.48 -3.32
N VAL A 2 13.16 6.80 -4.13
CA VAL A 2 13.05 8.10 -4.83
C VAL A 2 12.13 9.05 -4.07
N CYS A 3 11.00 8.56 -3.58
CA CYS A 3 10.03 9.35 -2.84
C CYS A 3 9.31 8.49 -1.80
N PHE A 4 9.03 9.08 -0.64
CA PHE A 4 8.15 8.56 0.41
C PHE A 4 7.34 9.73 0.97
N LEU A 5 6.02 9.60 0.99
CA LEU A 5 5.14 10.68 1.44
C LEU A 5 3.92 10.13 2.19
N LYS A 6 3.40 10.91 3.16
CA LYS A 6 2.03 10.73 3.64
C LYS A 6 1.09 11.15 2.52
N LEU A 7 0.11 10.31 2.21
CA LEU A 7 -0.89 10.64 1.20
C LEU A 7 -1.78 11.78 1.74
N PRO A 8 -2.11 12.78 0.91
CA PRO A 8 -2.97 13.88 1.31
C PRO A 8 -4.41 13.40 1.50
N ASP A 9 -5.19 14.11 2.32
CA ASP A 9 -6.56 13.73 2.69
C ASP A 9 -7.52 13.58 1.49
N PHE A 10 -7.24 14.27 0.38
CA PHE A 10 -8.04 14.16 -0.84
C PHE A 10 -7.79 12.86 -1.62
N TYR A 11 -6.70 12.14 -1.34
CA TYR A 11 -6.41 10.85 -1.96
C TYR A 11 -7.30 9.78 -1.32
N THR A 12 -8.43 9.47 -1.96
CA THR A 12 -9.44 8.57 -1.38
C THR A 12 -9.84 7.46 -2.34
N ILE A 13 -9.99 6.26 -1.80
CA ILE A 13 -10.57 5.09 -2.44
C ILE A 13 -12.04 5.03 -2.03
N ASN A 14 -12.94 4.99 -3.00
CA ASN A 14 -14.36 4.77 -2.72
C ASN A 14 -14.57 3.29 -2.36
N THR A 15 -15.06 3.05 -1.14
CA THR A 15 -15.43 1.70 -0.69
C THR A 15 -16.93 1.65 -0.34
N PRO A 16 -17.57 0.48 -0.32
CA PRO A 16 -18.97 0.35 0.09
C PRO A 16 -19.26 0.85 1.52
N VAL A 17 -18.24 0.97 2.38
CA VAL A 17 -18.35 1.45 3.78
C VAL A 17 -17.82 2.90 3.94
N GLY A 18 -17.73 3.64 2.84
CA GLY A 18 -17.31 5.04 2.79
C GLY A 18 -15.94 5.26 2.14
N LYS A 19 -15.52 6.53 2.09
CA LYS A 19 -14.21 6.90 1.55
C LYS A 19 -13.10 6.42 2.49
N TYR A 20 -12.02 5.96 1.88
CA TYR A 20 -10.85 5.44 2.57
C TYR A 20 -9.58 6.13 2.07
N ASN A 21 -8.80 6.73 2.97
CA ASN A 21 -7.53 7.37 2.67
C ASN A 21 -6.39 6.51 3.24
N PRO A 22 -5.62 5.80 2.38
CA PRO A 22 -4.46 5.05 2.82
C PRO A 22 -3.34 5.94 3.35
N ASP A 23 -2.42 5.37 4.12
CA ASP A 23 -1.44 6.20 4.82
C ASP A 23 -0.36 6.84 3.95
N PHE A 24 0.40 6.04 3.20
CA PHE A 24 1.64 6.48 2.54
C PHE A 24 1.72 6.05 1.08
N GLY A 25 2.45 6.85 0.30
CA GLY A 25 2.88 6.54 -1.06
C GLY A 25 4.40 6.41 -1.13
N MET A 26 4.92 5.47 -1.92
CA MET A 26 6.35 5.28 -2.09
C MET A 26 6.73 4.93 -3.54
N VAL A 27 7.83 5.52 -4.02
CA VAL A 27 8.42 5.23 -5.34
C VAL A 27 9.83 4.69 -5.18
N LEU A 28 10.08 3.51 -5.75
CA LEU A 28 11.42 2.91 -5.83
C LEU A 28 11.88 2.85 -7.28
N LYS A 29 13.07 3.39 -7.53
CA LYS A 29 13.78 3.21 -8.80
C LYS A 29 14.98 2.30 -8.57
N ARG A 30 15.03 1.18 -9.28
CA ARG A 30 16.17 0.25 -9.26
C ARG A 30 16.90 0.33 -10.58
N ARG A 31 18.18 0.70 -10.53
CA ARG A 31 19.09 0.67 -11.69
C ARG A 31 19.85 -0.65 -11.67
N LYS A 32 19.77 -1.44 -12.74
CA LYS A 32 20.67 -2.58 -12.93
C LYS A 32 22.03 -2.02 -13.38
N ILE A 33 23.13 -2.54 -12.81
CA ILE A 33 24.49 -2.08 -13.16
C ILE A 33 24.87 -2.54 -14.57
N ARG A 34 24.32 -3.68 -15.03
CA ARG A 34 24.63 -4.30 -16.33
C ARG A 34 23.68 -3.89 -17.46
N ASP A 35 22.42 -3.57 -17.16
CA ASP A 35 21.44 -3.13 -18.15
C ASP A 35 21.18 -1.63 -17.99
N LYS A 36 21.21 -0.86 -19.09
CA LYS A 36 20.80 0.56 -19.09
C LYS A 36 19.32 0.80 -18.74
N THR A 37 18.57 -0.26 -18.44
CA THR A 37 17.14 -0.20 -18.08
C THR A 37 16.98 0.08 -16.58
N SER A 38 16.20 1.11 -16.24
CA SER A 38 15.73 1.35 -14.87
C SER A 38 14.30 0.84 -14.68
N SER A 39 14.05 0.11 -13.60
CA SER A 39 12.69 -0.28 -13.20
C SER A 39 12.17 0.67 -12.11
N GLU A 40 10.91 1.09 -12.23
CA GLU A 40 10.20 1.89 -11.22
C GLU A 40 9.05 1.06 -10.64
N TYR A 41 8.90 1.15 -9.31
CA TYR A 41 7.89 0.44 -8.53
C TYR A 41 7.15 1.46 -7.67
N TYR A 42 5.82 1.38 -7.66
CA TYR A 42 4.95 2.27 -6.91
C TYR A 42 4.24 1.47 -5.82
N PHE A 43 4.15 2.04 -4.63
CA PHE A 43 3.53 1.41 -3.47
C PHE A 43 2.56 2.38 -2.79
N VAL A 44 1.44 1.84 -2.37
CA VAL A 44 0.53 2.46 -1.39
C VAL A 44 0.56 1.58 -0.15
N ILE A 45 0.76 2.20 1.01
CA ILE A 45 1.05 1.50 2.27
C ILE A 45 0.05 1.96 3.32
N GLU A 46 -0.59 1.02 4.00
CA GLU A 46 -1.44 1.28 5.16
C GLU A 46 -0.79 0.79 6.45
N THR A 47 -0.73 1.67 7.44
CA THR A 47 -0.18 1.34 8.76
C THR A 47 -1.27 0.99 9.77
N LYS A 48 -1.02 -0.05 10.57
CA LYS A 48 -1.90 -0.49 11.67
C LYS A 48 -1.07 -1.03 12.83
N GLY A 49 -1.69 -1.24 13.99
CA GLY A 49 -1.04 -1.83 15.16
C GLY A 49 -0.58 -3.29 15.00
N THR A 50 -0.83 -3.91 13.85
CA THR A 50 -0.58 -5.33 13.56
C THR A 50 -0.17 -5.54 12.11
N ASN A 51 0.58 -6.61 11.85
CA ASN A 51 0.90 -7.08 10.50
C ASN A 51 -0.09 -8.14 9.99
N ASP A 52 -1.01 -8.60 10.84
CA ASP A 52 -2.02 -9.59 10.51
C ASP A 52 -3.39 -8.93 10.31
N ILE A 53 -3.91 -9.00 9.09
CA ILE A 53 -5.24 -8.47 8.73
C ILE A 53 -6.39 -9.19 9.48
N ASN A 54 -6.13 -10.38 10.04
CA ASN A 54 -7.12 -11.15 10.78
C ASN A 54 -7.07 -10.91 12.31
N ASP A 55 -6.14 -10.07 12.79
CA ASP A 55 -6.06 -9.69 14.19
C ASP A 55 -7.21 -8.74 14.57
N ARG A 56 -8.33 -9.34 14.98
CA ARG A 56 -9.54 -8.62 15.41
C ARG A 56 -9.41 -7.91 16.75
N LYS A 57 -8.29 -8.07 17.48
CA LYS A 57 -8.02 -7.27 18.67
C LYS A 57 -7.41 -5.93 18.29
N ALA A 58 -6.59 -5.91 17.24
CA ALA A 58 -5.92 -4.70 16.75
C ALA A 58 -6.67 -3.98 15.63
N LEU A 59 -7.59 -4.66 14.92
CA LEU A 59 -8.33 -4.12 13.79
C LEU A 59 -9.84 -4.22 14.00
N THR A 60 -10.55 -3.13 13.73
CA THR A 60 -12.01 -3.14 13.65
C THR A 60 -12.49 -3.83 12.38
N GLU A 61 -13.73 -4.35 12.37
CA GLU A 61 -14.33 -4.97 11.17
C GLU A 61 -14.37 -4.01 9.98
N ASN A 62 -14.63 -2.72 10.24
CA ASN A 62 -14.65 -1.68 9.22
C ASN A 62 -13.25 -1.45 8.61
N GLU A 63 -12.20 -1.46 9.42
CA GLU A 63 -10.82 -1.36 8.91
C GLU A 63 -10.45 -2.56 8.07
N ILE A 64 -10.77 -3.77 8.52
CA ILE A 64 -10.55 -5.00 7.73
C ILE A 64 -11.27 -4.91 6.39
N TYR A 65 -12.52 -4.44 6.38
CA TYR A 65 -13.30 -4.30 5.16
C TYR A 65 -12.70 -3.25 4.21
N ARG A 66 -12.30 -2.08 4.72
CA ARG A 66 -11.62 -1.04 3.93
C ARG A 66 -10.31 -1.53 3.32
N ILE A 67 -9.49 -2.25 4.09
CA ILE A 67 -8.24 -2.84 3.60
C ILE A 67 -8.54 -3.85 2.49
N LYS A 68 -9.52 -4.74 2.67
CA LYS A 68 -9.91 -5.71 1.63
C LYS A 68 -10.45 -5.03 0.36
N CYS A 69 -11.22 -3.95 0.50
CA CYS A 69 -11.66 -3.15 -0.63
C CYS A 69 -10.49 -2.48 -1.36
N ALA A 70 -9.52 -1.93 -0.64
CA ALA A 70 -8.33 -1.34 -1.23
C ALA A 70 -7.48 -2.38 -1.97
N MET A 71 -7.28 -3.58 -1.38
CA MET A 71 -6.60 -4.69 -2.09
C MET A 71 -7.28 -4.98 -3.43
N LYS A 72 -8.61 -5.19 -3.42
CA LYS A 72 -9.39 -5.41 -4.65
C LYS A 72 -9.33 -4.24 -5.63
N HIS A 73 -9.30 -3.01 -5.12
CA HIS A 73 -9.20 -1.81 -5.94
C HIS A 73 -7.87 -1.79 -6.71
N PHE A 74 -6.74 -1.98 -6.03
CA PHE A 74 -5.43 -1.99 -6.67
C PHE A 74 -5.20 -3.24 -7.53
N ASP A 75 -5.75 -4.40 -7.15
CA ASP A 75 -5.76 -5.60 -8.00
C ASP A 75 -6.50 -5.33 -9.32
N ALA A 76 -7.64 -4.64 -9.27
CA ALA A 76 -8.42 -4.26 -10.45
C ALA A 76 -7.72 -3.20 -11.33
N LEU A 77 -6.88 -2.34 -10.75
CA LEU A 77 -6.06 -1.38 -11.51
C LEU A 77 -4.93 -2.04 -12.29
N GLY A 78 -4.52 -3.27 -11.93
CA GLY A 78 -3.69 -4.14 -12.75
C GLY A 78 -2.37 -3.57 -13.31
N ILE A 79 -1.85 -4.26 -14.33
CA ILE A 79 -0.55 -4.05 -15.01
C ILE A 79 -0.36 -2.61 -15.52
N GLU A 80 -1.45 -1.91 -15.82
CA GLU A 80 -1.43 -0.55 -16.37
C GLU A 80 -0.97 0.49 -15.34
N SER A 81 -1.27 0.28 -14.05
CA SER A 81 -0.90 1.19 -12.97
C SER A 81 0.41 0.81 -12.24
N LYS A 82 0.81 -0.47 -12.24
CA LYS A 82 1.99 -1.00 -11.51
C LYS A 82 2.08 -0.56 -10.03
N VAL A 83 0.93 -0.29 -9.40
CA VAL A 83 0.85 0.11 -7.99
C VAL A 83 0.60 -1.11 -7.11
N ASN A 84 1.47 -1.33 -6.14
CA ASN A 84 1.33 -2.38 -5.13
C ASN A 84 0.70 -1.81 -3.87
N TYR A 85 -0.39 -2.42 -3.40
CA TYR A 85 -0.99 -2.06 -2.12
C TYR A 85 -0.52 -2.99 -1.02
N ILE A 86 0.06 -2.45 0.05
CA ILE A 86 0.63 -3.22 1.15
C ILE A 86 -0.06 -2.84 2.46
N ALA A 87 -0.77 -3.81 3.02
CA ALA A 87 -1.49 -3.68 4.28
C ALA A 87 -1.65 -5.07 4.95
N SER A 88 -1.80 -5.17 6.27
CA SER A 88 -1.47 -4.14 7.25
C SER A 88 0.05 -4.14 7.53
N VAL A 89 0.61 -2.98 7.87
CA VAL A 89 2.02 -2.84 8.23
C VAL A 89 2.14 -2.17 9.59
N LYS A 90 2.81 -2.83 10.53
CA LYS A 90 3.09 -2.29 11.86
C LYS A 90 4.41 -1.53 11.90
N GLU A 91 5.44 -2.07 11.25
CA GLU A 91 6.82 -1.61 11.36
C GLU A 91 7.51 -1.56 9.98
N PHE A 92 8.42 -0.60 9.81
CA PHE A 92 9.11 -0.38 8.53
C PHE A 92 9.96 -1.58 8.08
N GLU A 93 10.56 -2.33 9.02
CA GLU A 93 11.33 -3.53 8.66
C GLU A 93 10.43 -4.64 8.08
N THR A 94 9.17 -4.74 8.53
CA THR A 94 8.20 -5.64 7.90
C THR A 94 7.84 -5.18 6.49
N PHE A 95 7.81 -3.87 6.25
CA PHE A 95 7.63 -3.36 4.90
C PHE A 95 8.82 -3.73 4.00
N LYS A 96 10.06 -3.53 4.47
CA LYS A 96 11.27 -3.86 3.69
C LYS A 96 11.36 -5.32 3.29
N SER A 97 10.89 -6.26 4.11
CA SER A 97 10.94 -7.69 3.79
C SER A 97 9.93 -8.10 2.71
N LYS A 98 8.93 -7.26 2.41
CA LYS A 98 7.91 -7.50 1.38
C LYS A 98 8.30 -6.98 -0.02
N ILE A 99 9.45 -6.31 -0.17
CA ILE A 99 9.88 -5.63 -1.41
C ILE A 99 11.22 -6.13 -1.97
#